data_AF-A1CS20-F1
#
_entry.id   AF-A1CS20-F1
#
_cell.length_a   1.000
_cell.length_b   1.000
_cell.length_c   1.000
_cell.angle_alpha   90.00
_cell.angle_beta   90.00
_cell.angle_gamma   90.00
#
_symmetry.space_group_name_H-M   'P 1'
#
loop_
_entity.id
_entity.type
_entity.pdbx_description
1 polymer ?
#
loop_
_entity_poly.entity_id
_entity_poly.type
_entity_poly.pdbx_seq_one_letter_code
_entity_poly.pdbx_strand_id
1 'polypeptide(L)'
;MGRSSSHLWQTAFHKLFRRHSSQTKGKQRALPDDSENSEHPDGFCLYSQEMLEEENRRLKALGLRSSDSTDVSYASAMETIRSPAHVYTVSSSEWASFAAYEQLLDDPYDEAAAQRLHSVLSVYSKIYTIAKIVVWALMMYGVELDETSDDLLAHIRAAEAAVDTDSLPELIEITENLYYSLYARLIMEIANVELCSYFDLDLRRMVIKEVFTLPEPGHLIKILITFKDFLDAREVCVDLDRTLLKERQREIIRRATARMAITGFSTHDLVGYRTFTVRIVSDDTHPFCQKWRGLAYLYQMPGVETLTLFSEKYLTIMPKVMFTGGYPMTDLPFTNRNAIAPDVWERETILDNRTATLAKLESKTIGDIRRQDTRRRLIDYVKEHKCICRSSCKCSADCTMDVEQPCPCSERILCIALAQRRRGAGEQDFGPRCGSLARALFEGLAMVSRDVAHYELVAQLNHAMQLLEEEVGKQRHAAARANGLA
;
A
#
# COMPACT_ATOMS: atom_id res chain seq x y z
N MET A 1 -6.64 47.02 -16.58
CA MET A 1 -7.92 46.50 -16.07
C MET A 1 -7.69 45.09 -15.53
N GLY A 2 -7.32 44.99 -14.25
CA GLY A 2 -7.04 43.71 -13.59
C GLY A 2 -8.07 43.48 -12.49
N ARG A 3 -8.86 42.42 -12.60
CA ARG A 3 -9.73 41.95 -11.51
C ARG A 3 -8.92 40.98 -10.64
N SER A 4 -8.71 41.39 -9.40
CA SER A 4 -7.94 40.69 -8.37
C SER A 4 -8.51 39.29 -8.08
N SER A 5 -7.64 38.28 -8.12
CA SER A 5 -7.84 36.90 -7.67
C SER A 5 -8.19 36.79 -6.17
N SER A 6 -8.10 37.87 -5.40
CA SER A 6 -8.48 37.92 -3.98
C SER A 6 -10.00 37.79 -3.74
N HIS A 7 -10.84 38.18 -4.70
CA HIS A 7 -12.29 38.21 -4.50
C HIS A 7 -12.96 36.82 -4.64
N LEU A 8 -12.37 35.94 -5.45
CA LEU A 8 -12.84 34.56 -5.62
C LEU A 8 -12.56 33.72 -4.36
N TRP A 9 -11.39 33.89 -3.76
CA TRP A 9 -11.03 33.24 -2.49
C TRP A 9 -11.83 33.77 -1.30
N GLN A 10 -12.10 35.08 -1.24
CA GLN A 10 -12.98 35.66 -0.20
C GLN A 10 -14.42 35.13 -0.29
N THR A 11 -14.92 34.85 -1.49
CA THR A 11 -16.28 34.31 -1.68
C THR A 11 -16.36 32.83 -1.29
N ALA A 12 -15.28 32.06 -1.49
CA ALA A 12 -15.18 30.69 -1.00
C ALA A 12 -15.11 30.64 0.54
N PHE A 13 -14.40 31.60 1.15
CA PHE A 13 -14.19 31.68 2.59
C PHE A 13 -15.47 32.04 3.37
N HIS A 14 -16.31 32.93 2.84
CA HIS A 14 -17.59 33.29 3.47
C HIS A 14 -18.62 32.15 3.50
N LYS A 15 -18.47 31.14 2.62
CA LYS A 15 -19.29 29.92 2.65
C LYS A 15 -18.74 28.86 3.61
N LEU A 16 -17.44 28.84 3.85
CA LEU A 16 -16.77 27.86 4.72
C LEU A 16 -16.73 28.29 6.19
N PHE A 17 -16.73 29.59 6.49
CA PHE A 17 -16.67 30.10 7.86
C PHE A 17 -17.67 31.23 8.08
N ARG A 18 -18.91 30.86 8.41
CA ARG A 18 -19.95 31.82 8.81
C ARG A 18 -19.70 32.28 10.24
N ARG A 19 -18.97 33.38 10.43
CA ARG A 19 -18.85 34.04 11.74
C ARG A 19 -20.18 34.69 12.10
N HIS A 20 -20.80 34.25 13.19
CA HIS A 20 -21.70 35.11 13.96
C HIS A 20 -21.27 35.20 15.42
N SER A 21 -21.18 36.46 15.84
CA SER A 21 -21.15 36.93 17.20
C SER A 21 -22.40 36.53 17.97
N SER A 22 -22.24 36.10 19.22
CA SER A 22 -23.14 36.47 20.32
C SER A 22 -22.51 36.15 21.67
N GLN A 23 -22.45 37.18 22.51
CA GLN A 23 -22.28 37.10 23.95
C GLN A 23 -23.42 36.27 24.56
N THR A 24 -23.14 35.42 25.56
CA THR A 24 -23.55 35.65 26.97
C THR A 24 -23.20 34.48 27.91
N LYS A 25 -22.50 34.85 28.99
CA LYS A 25 -22.52 34.36 30.39
C LYS A 25 -23.09 32.97 30.72
N GLY A 26 -22.31 32.20 31.50
CA GLY A 26 -22.83 31.67 32.77
C GLY A 26 -22.32 30.31 33.26
N LYS A 27 -21.45 30.38 34.29
CA LYS A 27 -21.25 29.44 35.41
C LYS A 27 -20.44 28.15 35.21
N GLN A 28 -19.22 28.24 35.78
CA GLN A 28 -18.39 27.15 36.30
C GLN A 28 -19.15 26.21 37.25
N ARG A 29 -18.70 24.96 37.29
CA ARG A 29 -18.58 24.19 38.54
C ARG A 29 -17.29 23.38 38.48
N ALA A 30 -16.54 23.40 39.58
CA ALA A 30 -15.19 22.89 39.72
C ALA A 30 -15.15 21.57 40.50
N LEU A 31 -14.21 20.70 40.08
CA LEU A 31 -13.40 19.72 40.84
C LEU A 31 -14.08 18.43 41.36
N PRO A 32 -13.33 17.32 41.61
CA PRO A 32 -11.89 17.26 41.84
C PRO A 32 -11.04 16.25 41.03
N ASP A 33 -9.76 16.56 41.11
CA ASP A 33 -8.54 15.78 40.87
C ASP A 33 -8.41 14.69 41.94
N ASP A 34 -8.14 13.45 41.53
CA ASP A 34 -7.57 12.40 42.37
C ASP A 34 -6.62 11.57 41.51
N SER A 35 -5.34 11.81 41.75
CA SER A 35 -4.22 10.99 41.31
C SER A 35 -3.97 9.92 42.37
N GLU A 36 -4.02 8.64 42.02
CA GLU A 36 -3.31 7.62 42.79
C GLU A 36 -2.90 6.43 41.93
N ASN A 37 -1.68 5.99 42.20
CA ASN A 37 -0.87 5.08 41.41
C ASN A 37 -1.39 3.64 41.43
N SER A 38 -1.30 2.94 40.30
CA SER A 38 -1.09 1.50 40.33
C SER A 38 -0.07 1.11 39.26
N GLU A 39 1.11 0.74 39.74
CA GLU A 39 2.18 0.10 38.98
C GLU A 39 1.72 -1.32 38.63
N HIS A 40 1.60 -1.62 37.34
CA HIS A 40 1.58 -2.98 36.82
C HIS A 40 2.75 -3.10 35.85
N PRO A 41 3.80 -3.89 36.15
CA PRO A 41 4.85 -4.14 35.19
C PRO A 41 4.30 -5.08 34.11
N ASP A 42 4.12 -4.53 32.91
CA ASP A 42 3.74 -5.29 31.71
C ASP A 42 4.79 -6.37 31.42
N GLY A 43 4.34 -7.63 31.52
CA GLY A 43 5.11 -8.85 31.28
C GLY A 43 5.42 -9.13 29.81
N PHE A 44 5.81 -8.11 29.03
CA PHE A 44 6.14 -8.25 27.60
C PHE A 44 7.64 -8.39 27.29
N CYS A 45 8.52 -8.33 28.30
CA CYS A 45 9.98 -8.45 28.10
C CYS A 45 10.58 -9.83 28.42
N LEU A 46 9.80 -10.86 28.79
CA LEU A 46 10.36 -12.18 29.12
C LEU A 46 10.31 -13.19 27.95
N TYR A 47 9.46 -12.98 26.95
CA TYR A 47 9.29 -13.93 25.85
C TYR A 47 10.33 -13.83 24.71
N SER A 48 11.07 -12.72 24.59
CA SER A 48 12.08 -12.60 23.53
C SER A 48 13.45 -13.15 23.95
N GLN A 49 13.76 -13.13 25.25
CA GLN A 49 15.08 -13.56 25.73
C GLN A 49 15.17 -15.10 25.82
N GLU A 50 14.10 -15.77 26.25
CA GLU A 50 14.07 -17.23 26.35
C GLU A 50 14.11 -17.92 24.97
N MET A 51 13.47 -17.31 23.96
CA MET A 51 13.54 -17.74 22.55
C MET A 51 14.93 -17.57 21.95
N LEU A 52 15.60 -16.45 22.23
CA LEU A 52 16.97 -16.20 21.78
C LEU A 52 17.97 -17.14 22.46
N GLU A 53 17.77 -17.48 23.74
CA GLU A 53 18.63 -18.42 24.47
C GLU A 53 18.41 -19.89 24.04
N GLU A 54 17.20 -20.27 23.66
CA GLU A 54 16.87 -21.59 23.08
C GLU A 54 17.46 -21.74 21.66
N GLU A 55 17.38 -20.71 20.83
CA GLU A 55 17.98 -20.68 19.49
C GLU A 55 19.53 -20.77 19.55
N ASN A 56 20.14 -20.06 20.50
CA ASN A 56 21.59 -20.11 20.71
C ASN A 56 22.05 -21.48 21.28
N ARG A 57 21.22 -22.15 22.09
CA ARG A 57 21.46 -23.54 22.53
C ARG A 57 21.34 -24.54 21.38
N ARG A 58 20.39 -24.36 20.45
CA ARG A 58 20.28 -25.19 19.23
C ARG A 58 21.47 -25.02 18.29
N LEU A 59 21.95 -23.79 18.11
CA LEU A 59 23.14 -23.50 17.29
C LEU A 59 24.42 -24.11 17.89
N LYS A 60 24.57 -24.08 19.22
CA LYS A 60 25.69 -24.78 19.90
C LYS A 60 25.60 -26.30 19.80
N ALA A 61 24.39 -26.87 19.82
CA ALA A 61 24.19 -28.31 19.63
C ALA A 61 24.50 -28.78 18.20
N LEU A 62 24.27 -27.92 17.20
CA LEU A 62 24.63 -28.17 15.79
C LEU A 62 26.15 -28.04 15.53
N GLY A 63 26.87 -27.24 16.32
CA GLY A 63 28.33 -27.09 16.22
C GLY A 63 29.15 -28.19 16.90
N LEU A 64 28.52 -29.11 17.65
CA LEU A 64 29.19 -30.13 18.47
C LEU A 64 29.13 -31.55 17.89
N ARG A 65 28.66 -31.72 16.65
CA ARG A 65 28.80 -32.98 15.89
C ARG A 65 29.81 -32.81 14.76
N SER A 66 31.08 -32.74 15.11
CA SER A 66 32.15 -33.10 14.18
C SER A 66 33.19 -33.96 14.89
N SER A 67 33.67 -34.96 14.16
CA SER A 67 34.65 -36.01 14.51
C SER A 67 34.03 -37.30 15.06
N ASP A 68 33.83 -38.30 14.18
CA ASP A 68 34.83 -39.38 14.00
C ASP A 68 34.35 -40.37 12.93
N SER A 69 35.21 -40.64 11.96
CA SER A 69 35.49 -41.95 11.36
C SER A 69 35.92 -41.78 9.90
N THR A 70 37.18 -42.15 9.64
CA THR A 70 37.69 -42.49 8.32
C THR A 70 36.99 -43.74 7.77
N ASP A 71 37.02 -43.84 6.45
CA ASP A 71 36.94 -45.04 5.62
C ASP A 71 35.57 -45.50 5.04
N VAL A 72 35.57 -45.51 3.69
CA VAL A 72 34.77 -46.32 2.75
C VAL A 72 33.28 -45.97 2.54
N SER A 73 32.96 -45.33 1.39
CA SER A 73 32.36 -46.01 0.23
C SER A 73 31.89 -45.00 -0.83
N TYR A 74 32.52 -45.04 -2.01
CA TYR A 74 32.25 -44.20 -3.19
C TYR A 74 30.92 -44.52 -3.92
N ALA A 75 29.91 -45.03 -3.22
CA ALA A 75 28.66 -45.53 -3.81
C ALA A 75 27.39 -44.74 -3.44
N SER A 76 27.47 -43.72 -2.57
CA SER A 76 26.32 -42.85 -2.22
C SER A 76 26.26 -41.53 -2.99
N ALA A 77 27.16 -41.30 -3.96
CA ALA A 77 27.19 -40.07 -4.76
C ALA A 77 26.12 -40.01 -5.88
N MET A 78 25.25 -41.02 -6.00
CA MET A 78 24.17 -41.05 -7.00
C MET A 78 22.77 -41.10 -6.37
N GLU A 79 22.64 -40.76 -5.09
CA GLU A 79 21.33 -40.39 -4.58
C GLU A 79 21.07 -38.96 -5.02
N THR A 80 20.19 -38.83 -6.01
CA THR A 80 19.72 -37.58 -6.58
C THR A 80 19.28 -36.69 -5.42
N ILE A 81 20.14 -35.76 -5.01
CA ILE A 81 19.73 -34.65 -4.15
C ILE A 81 18.72 -33.90 -5.00
N ARG A 82 17.44 -34.25 -4.84
CA ARG A 82 16.32 -33.37 -5.16
C ARG A 82 16.56 -32.15 -4.30
N SER A 83 17.32 -31.20 -4.86
CA SER A 83 17.56 -29.94 -4.19
C SER A 83 16.18 -29.34 -3.93
N PRO A 84 15.89 -28.86 -2.72
CA PRO A 84 14.63 -28.18 -2.45
C PRO A 84 14.44 -27.11 -3.53
N ALA A 85 13.23 -26.97 -4.08
CA ALA A 85 12.93 -25.97 -5.11
C ALA A 85 13.55 -24.61 -4.70
N HIS A 86 14.61 -24.20 -5.38
CA HIS A 86 15.42 -23.06 -5.00
C HIS A 86 14.59 -21.78 -5.19
N VAL A 87 14.40 -21.01 -4.12
CA VAL A 87 13.63 -19.77 -4.16
C VAL A 87 14.60 -18.63 -4.45
N TYR A 88 14.50 -18.06 -5.64
CA TYR A 88 15.24 -16.87 -6.04
C TYR A 88 14.69 -15.66 -5.30
N THR A 89 15.57 -14.84 -4.72
CA THR A 89 15.21 -13.64 -3.95
C THR A 89 16.14 -12.49 -4.29
N VAL A 90 15.69 -11.25 -4.08
CA VAL A 90 16.52 -10.05 -4.26
C VAL A 90 17.80 -10.17 -3.43
N SER A 91 18.92 -9.85 -4.08
CA SER A 91 20.28 -9.87 -3.52
C SER A 91 20.73 -11.24 -2.98
N SER A 92 20.12 -12.34 -3.45
CA SER A 92 20.67 -13.68 -3.27
C SER A 92 22.03 -13.81 -3.97
N SER A 93 22.95 -14.59 -3.40
CA SER A 93 24.27 -14.84 -4.00
C SER A 93 24.19 -15.42 -5.42
N GLU A 94 23.07 -16.08 -5.75
CA GLU A 94 22.79 -16.62 -7.07
C GLU A 94 22.42 -15.53 -8.08
N TRP A 95 21.68 -14.47 -7.69
CA TRP A 95 21.41 -13.31 -8.57
C TRP A 95 22.70 -12.65 -9.05
N ALA A 96 23.69 -12.52 -8.15
CA ALA A 96 25.02 -12.03 -8.50
C ALA A 96 25.84 -13.01 -9.37
N SER A 97 25.53 -14.31 -9.31
CA SER A 97 26.25 -15.38 -10.04
C SER A 97 25.74 -15.61 -11.46
N PHE A 98 24.53 -15.17 -11.82
CA PHE A 98 24.00 -15.31 -13.19
C PHE A 98 24.79 -14.52 -14.22
N ALA A 99 25.37 -13.38 -13.85
CA ALA A 99 26.29 -12.64 -14.72
C ALA A 99 27.54 -13.46 -15.11
N ALA A 100 27.86 -14.52 -14.34
CA ALA A 100 28.99 -15.41 -14.62
C ALA A 100 28.59 -16.75 -15.29
N TYR A 101 27.31 -17.15 -15.24
CA TYR A 101 26.83 -18.46 -15.69
C TYR A 101 26.37 -18.51 -17.16
N GLU A 102 26.34 -17.35 -17.83
CA GLU A 102 26.00 -17.19 -19.26
C GLU A 102 26.91 -18.01 -20.21
N GLN A 103 28.03 -18.54 -19.70
CA GLN A 103 29.00 -19.27 -20.52
C GLN A 103 28.74 -20.77 -20.69
N LEU A 104 27.72 -21.39 -20.05
CA LEU A 104 27.74 -22.85 -19.92
C LEU A 104 26.58 -23.71 -20.43
N LEU A 105 25.36 -23.24 -20.72
CA LEU A 105 24.32 -24.18 -21.21
C LEU A 105 23.33 -23.55 -22.20
N ASP A 106 23.64 -23.72 -23.50
CA ASP A 106 22.66 -23.93 -24.57
C ASP A 106 22.09 -25.35 -24.40
N ASP A 107 20.98 -25.52 -23.67
CA ASP A 107 20.14 -26.73 -23.82
C ASP A 107 18.66 -26.32 -23.92
N PRO A 108 17.99 -26.55 -25.07
CA PRO A 108 16.65 -26.06 -25.36
C PRO A 108 15.50 -26.82 -24.65
N TYR A 109 15.78 -27.74 -23.71
CA TYR A 109 14.77 -28.46 -22.93
C TYR A 109 15.09 -28.50 -21.43
N ASP A 110 15.16 -27.34 -20.76
CA ASP A 110 15.49 -27.28 -19.34
C ASP A 110 14.28 -26.89 -18.48
N GLU A 111 13.56 -27.90 -17.95
CA GLU A 111 12.51 -27.75 -16.94
C GLU A 111 13.01 -26.92 -15.73
N ALA A 112 14.32 -26.96 -15.46
CA ALA A 112 14.94 -26.11 -14.45
C ALA A 112 14.98 -24.63 -14.85
N ALA A 113 15.22 -24.28 -16.12
CA ALA A 113 15.18 -22.89 -16.59
C ALA A 113 13.78 -22.28 -16.46
N ALA A 114 12.74 -23.05 -16.79
CA ALA A 114 11.35 -22.64 -16.59
C ALA A 114 11.03 -22.43 -15.10
N GLN A 115 11.52 -23.32 -14.22
CA GLN A 115 11.35 -23.17 -12.78
C GLN A 115 12.08 -21.93 -12.23
N ARG A 116 13.28 -21.63 -12.73
CA ARG A 116 14.04 -20.41 -12.36
C ARG A 116 13.27 -19.15 -12.75
N LEU A 117 12.82 -19.09 -14.02
CA LEU A 117 12.03 -17.97 -14.52
C LEU A 117 10.74 -17.77 -13.73
N HIS A 118 10.03 -18.84 -13.41
CA HIS A 118 8.82 -18.79 -12.58
C HIS A 118 9.09 -18.20 -11.19
N SER A 119 10.19 -18.60 -10.56
CA SER A 119 10.56 -18.06 -9.25
C SER A 119 10.91 -16.56 -9.30
N VAL A 120 11.65 -16.10 -10.31
CA VAL A 120 11.97 -14.67 -10.46
C VAL A 120 10.69 -13.88 -10.78
N LEU A 121 9.81 -14.40 -11.62
CA LEU A 121 8.51 -13.79 -11.91
C LEU A 121 7.64 -13.65 -10.66
N SER A 122 7.67 -14.63 -9.74
CA SER A 122 6.94 -14.53 -8.47
C SER A 122 7.44 -13.34 -7.64
N VAL A 123 8.75 -13.14 -7.53
CA VAL A 123 9.35 -12.00 -6.82
C VAL A 123 9.07 -10.69 -7.53
N TYR A 124 9.23 -10.65 -8.86
CA TYR A 124 8.88 -9.52 -9.71
C TYR A 124 7.42 -9.08 -9.48
N SER A 125 6.47 -10.02 -9.51
CA SER A 125 5.04 -9.73 -9.33
C SER A 125 4.74 -9.14 -7.96
N LYS A 126 5.38 -9.65 -6.89
CA LYS A 126 5.22 -9.10 -5.53
C LYS A 126 5.73 -7.66 -5.44
N ILE A 127 6.95 -7.41 -5.91
CA ILE A 127 7.58 -6.07 -5.85
C ILE A 127 6.82 -5.08 -6.73
N TYR A 128 6.46 -5.48 -7.95
CA TYR A 128 5.68 -4.68 -8.88
C TYR A 128 4.30 -4.30 -8.30
N THR A 129 3.64 -5.25 -7.64
CA THR A 129 2.35 -5.00 -6.98
C THR A 129 2.46 -3.93 -5.89
N ILE A 130 3.44 -4.06 -4.98
CA ILE A 130 3.66 -3.02 -3.95
C ILE A 130 4.01 -1.69 -4.60
N ALA A 131 4.92 -1.67 -5.57
CA ALA A 131 5.34 -0.44 -6.26
C ALA A 131 4.16 0.31 -6.86
N LYS A 132 3.29 -0.41 -7.58
CA LYS A 132 2.09 0.15 -8.20
C LYS A 132 1.11 0.73 -7.18
N ILE A 133 0.85 0.03 -6.09
CA ILE A 133 -0.08 0.50 -5.05
C ILE A 133 0.52 1.70 -4.31
N VAL A 134 1.81 1.67 -3.98
CA VAL A 134 2.52 2.78 -3.35
C VAL A 134 2.48 4.02 -4.22
N VAL A 135 2.77 3.93 -5.52
CA VAL A 135 2.69 5.07 -6.42
C VAL A 135 1.30 5.70 -6.42
N TRP A 136 0.23 4.90 -6.47
CA TRP A 136 -1.13 5.43 -6.37
C TRP A 136 -1.42 6.10 -5.04
N ALA A 137 -0.97 5.51 -3.93
CA ALA A 137 -1.08 6.14 -2.62
C ALA A 137 -0.40 7.51 -2.64
N LEU A 138 0.85 7.58 -3.09
CA LEU A 138 1.64 8.82 -3.16
C LEU A 138 0.97 9.86 -4.07
N MET A 139 0.52 9.48 -5.27
CA MET A 139 -0.18 10.38 -6.17
C MET A 139 -1.47 10.94 -5.56
N MET A 140 -2.24 10.13 -4.83
CA MET A 140 -3.47 10.61 -4.19
C MET A 140 -3.23 11.69 -3.12
N TYR A 141 -2.13 11.61 -2.36
CA TYR A 141 -1.71 12.68 -1.44
C TYR A 141 -1.03 13.87 -2.15
N GLY A 142 -0.90 13.79 -3.48
CA GLY A 142 -0.17 14.73 -4.34
C GLY A 142 1.30 14.83 -3.98
N VAL A 143 1.89 13.68 -3.69
CA VAL A 143 3.34 13.53 -3.65
C VAL A 143 3.86 13.63 -5.08
N GLU A 144 4.77 14.56 -5.32
CA GLU A 144 5.46 14.65 -6.61
C GLU A 144 6.38 13.43 -6.78
N LEU A 145 6.20 12.75 -7.91
CA LEU A 145 7.05 11.68 -8.40
C LEU A 145 7.71 12.22 -9.67
N ASP A 146 9.04 12.20 -9.71
CA ASP A 146 9.81 12.67 -10.86
C ASP A 146 9.80 11.58 -11.96
N GLU A 147 9.92 11.99 -13.21
CA GLU A 147 10.05 11.06 -14.35
C GLU A 147 11.50 10.81 -14.77
N THR A 148 12.47 11.25 -13.96
CA THR A 148 13.89 10.99 -14.21
C THR A 148 14.18 9.48 -14.26
N SER A 149 15.18 9.07 -15.04
CA SER A 149 15.54 7.67 -15.28
C SER A 149 15.76 6.82 -14.02
N ASP A 150 16.14 7.43 -12.90
CA ASP A 150 16.40 6.78 -11.61
C ASP A 150 15.27 6.93 -10.57
N ASP A 151 14.07 7.40 -10.96
CA ASP A 151 12.93 7.47 -10.02
C ASP A 151 12.02 6.25 -10.12
N LEU A 152 11.21 6.04 -9.09
CA LEU A 152 10.30 4.90 -8.94
C LEU A 152 9.38 4.71 -10.16
N LEU A 153 8.86 5.80 -10.75
CA LEU A 153 8.02 5.72 -11.95
C LEU A 153 8.79 5.19 -13.17
N ALA A 154 10.06 5.56 -13.33
CA ALA A 154 10.89 5.05 -14.42
C ALA A 154 11.16 3.55 -14.26
N HIS A 155 11.47 3.10 -13.04
CA HIS A 155 11.65 1.68 -12.77
C HIS A 155 10.35 0.87 -12.93
N ILE A 156 9.19 1.42 -12.59
CA ILE A 156 7.89 0.78 -12.89
C ILE A 156 7.67 0.65 -14.39
N ARG A 157 7.97 1.70 -15.18
CA ARG A 157 7.85 1.63 -16.65
C ARG A 157 8.81 0.62 -17.27
N ALA A 158 10.04 0.53 -16.76
CA ALA A 158 10.99 -0.50 -17.17
C ALA A 158 10.47 -1.90 -16.84
N ALA A 159 9.91 -2.10 -15.64
CA ALA A 159 9.25 -3.34 -15.26
C ALA A 159 8.09 -3.70 -16.19
N GLU A 160 7.23 -2.74 -16.53
CA GLU A 160 6.11 -2.96 -17.45
C GLU A 160 6.57 -3.31 -18.86
N ALA A 161 7.63 -2.68 -19.36
CA ALA A 161 8.19 -2.97 -20.68
C ALA A 161 8.81 -4.38 -20.75
N ALA A 162 9.40 -4.84 -19.65
CA ALA A 162 10.03 -6.15 -19.56
C ALA A 162 9.10 -7.28 -19.12
N VAL A 163 7.80 -7.02 -18.90
CA VAL A 163 6.86 -8.06 -18.42
C VAL A 163 6.81 -9.27 -19.34
N ASP A 164 7.04 -9.08 -20.65
CA ASP A 164 7.00 -10.09 -21.69
C ASP A 164 8.39 -10.68 -22.01
N THR A 165 9.45 -10.27 -21.30
CA THR A 165 10.80 -10.81 -21.53
C THR A 165 10.94 -12.24 -21.00
N ASP A 166 11.67 -13.08 -21.73
CA ASP A 166 12.13 -14.39 -21.24
C ASP A 166 13.60 -14.35 -20.80
N SER A 167 14.23 -13.18 -20.88
CA SER A 167 15.60 -12.95 -20.40
C SER A 167 15.65 -12.90 -18.88
N LEU A 168 16.17 -13.96 -18.27
CA LEU A 168 16.35 -14.04 -16.82
C LEU A 168 17.25 -12.92 -16.26
N PRO A 169 18.41 -12.58 -16.87
CA PRO A 169 19.25 -11.49 -16.38
C PRO A 169 18.57 -10.12 -16.43
N GLU A 170 17.84 -9.84 -17.50
CA GLU A 170 17.09 -8.59 -17.66
C GLU A 170 16.01 -8.47 -16.58
N LEU A 171 15.24 -9.54 -16.35
CA LEU A 171 14.20 -9.56 -15.34
C LEU A 171 14.76 -9.40 -13.92
N ILE A 172 15.90 -10.02 -13.62
CA ILE A 172 16.61 -9.88 -12.34
C ILE A 172 17.01 -8.42 -12.12
N GLU A 173 17.71 -7.82 -13.08
CA GLU A 173 18.22 -6.44 -12.98
C GLU A 173 17.07 -5.43 -12.78
N ILE A 174 15.99 -5.58 -13.55
CA ILE A 174 14.82 -4.70 -13.46
C ILE A 174 14.11 -4.86 -12.11
N THR A 175 13.99 -6.10 -11.62
CA THR A 175 13.36 -6.40 -10.33
C THR A 175 14.17 -5.83 -9.17
N GLU A 176 15.49 -5.97 -9.20
CA GLU A 176 16.38 -5.45 -8.16
C GLU A 176 16.36 -3.92 -8.12
N ASN A 177 16.47 -3.26 -9.28
CA ASN A 177 16.39 -1.81 -9.37
C ASN A 177 15.05 -1.26 -8.87
N LEU A 178 13.94 -1.91 -9.24
CA LEU A 178 12.61 -1.55 -8.74
C LEU A 178 12.50 -1.75 -7.22
N TYR A 179 13.02 -2.87 -6.69
CA TYR A 179 13.01 -3.14 -5.24
C TYR A 179 13.71 -2.04 -4.46
N TYR A 180 14.96 -1.72 -4.80
CA TYR A 180 15.73 -0.72 -4.05
C TYR A 180 15.16 0.69 -4.18
N SER A 181 14.65 1.05 -5.35
CA SER A 181 13.98 2.35 -5.55
C SER A 181 12.69 2.45 -4.73
N LEU A 182 11.86 1.40 -4.75
CA LEU A 182 10.64 1.29 -3.95
C LEU A 182 10.94 1.34 -2.46
N TYR A 183 11.89 0.54 -1.98
CA TYR A 183 12.22 0.43 -0.56
C TYR A 183 12.77 1.76 -0.04
N ALA A 184 13.68 2.40 -0.80
CA ALA A 184 14.19 3.73 -0.48
C ALA A 184 13.05 4.73 -0.30
N ARG A 185 12.12 4.77 -1.25
CA ARG A 185 10.97 5.69 -1.20
C ARG A 185 10.05 5.35 -0.04
N LEU A 186 9.71 4.08 0.15
CA LEU A 186 8.78 3.63 1.18
C LEU A 186 9.25 4.02 2.59
N ILE A 187 10.53 3.80 2.92
CA ILE A 187 11.09 4.17 4.23
C ILE A 187 11.00 5.67 4.46
N MET A 188 11.32 6.48 3.45
CA MET A 188 11.21 7.94 3.56
C MET A 188 9.75 8.36 3.82
N GLU A 189 8.80 7.76 3.12
CA GLU A 189 7.38 8.10 3.26
C GLU A 189 6.78 7.61 4.58
N ILE A 190 7.22 6.46 5.12
CA ILE A 190 6.85 6.04 6.48
C ILE A 190 7.28 7.10 7.50
N ALA A 191 8.52 7.57 7.42
CA ALA A 191 9.02 8.62 8.32
C ALA A 191 8.21 9.93 8.16
N ASN A 192 7.91 10.34 6.93
CA ASN A 192 7.13 11.55 6.66
C ASN A 192 5.70 11.47 7.23
N VAL A 193 5.03 10.33 7.04
CA VAL A 193 3.68 10.09 7.56
C VAL A 193 3.68 10.03 9.09
N GLU A 194 4.67 9.36 9.68
CA GLU A 194 4.83 9.31 11.13
C GLU A 194 5.01 10.71 11.74
N LEU A 195 5.85 11.55 11.12
CA LEU A 195 6.03 12.94 11.55
C LEU A 195 4.72 13.72 11.51
N CYS A 196 3.97 13.57 10.42
CA CYS A 196 2.66 14.20 10.27
C CYS A 196 1.65 13.71 11.31
N SER A 197 1.76 12.46 11.78
CA SER A 197 0.84 11.89 12.76
C SER A 197 0.95 12.49 14.16
N TYR A 198 2.07 13.14 14.49
CA TYR A 198 2.22 13.87 15.76
C TYR A 198 1.44 15.19 15.78
N PHE A 199 1.03 15.69 14.62
CA PHE A 199 0.29 16.94 14.53
C PHE A 199 -1.21 16.70 14.71
N ASP A 200 -1.75 17.18 15.82
CA ASP A 200 -3.18 17.09 16.11
C ASP A 200 -3.94 18.16 15.32
N LEU A 201 -4.57 17.74 14.22
CA LEU A 201 -5.47 18.56 13.41
C LEU A 201 -6.90 18.02 13.55
N ASP A 202 -7.76 18.75 14.27
CA ASP A 202 -9.19 18.40 14.43
C ASP A 202 -9.96 18.62 13.13
N LEU A 203 -9.90 17.63 12.24
CA LEU A 203 -10.60 17.61 10.95
C LEU A 203 -12.06 17.17 11.07
N ARG A 204 -12.52 16.76 12.27
CA ARG A 204 -13.88 16.22 12.50
C ARG A 204 -14.99 17.22 12.20
N ARG A 205 -14.64 18.51 12.10
CA ARG A 205 -15.58 19.61 11.81
C ARG A 205 -15.74 19.90 10.32
N MET A 206 -14.97 19.25 9.45
CA MET A 206 -15.16 19.38 8.00
C MET A 206 -16.27 18.42 7.56
N VAL A 207 -17.45 18.96 7.25
CA VAL A 207 -18.51 18.20 6.59
C VAL A 207 -18.10 17.99 5.14
N ILE A 208 -17.50 16.83 4.87
CA ILE A 208 -17.08 16.46 3.52
C ILE A 208 -18.15 15.55 2.93
N LYS A 209 -18.79 16.04 1.86
CA LYS A 209 -19.75 15.27 1.06
C LYS A 209 -19.06 14.51 -0.08
N GLU A 210 -17.92 13.88 0.20
CA GLU A 210 -17.19 13.12 -0.81
C GLU A 210 -17.41 11.63 -0.63
N VAL A 211 -17.41 10.91 -1.75
CA VAL A 211 -17.64 9.46 -1.79
C VAL A 211 -16.43 8.72 -1.19
N PHE A 212 -15.22 9.28 -1.31
CA PHE A 212 -14.00 8.68 -0.77
C PHE A 212 -13.15 9.73 -0.05
N THR A 213 -12.55 9.33 1.08
CA THR A 213 -11.62 10.15 1.85
C THR A 213 -10.33 9.39 2.06
N LEU A 214 -9.21 10.11 2.01
CA LEU A 214 -7.90 9.52 2.23
C LEU A 214 -7.73 9.14 3.71
N PRO A 215 -6.97 8.07 3.99
CA PRO A 215 -6.57 7.74 5.35
C PRO A 215 -5.92 8.92 6.09
N GLU A 216 -6.22 9.08 7.37
CA GLU A 216 -5.40 9.94 8.21
C GLU A 216 -3.99 9.34 8.39
N PRO A 217 -2.98 10.14 8.80
CA PRO A 217 -1.61 9.66 8.95
C PRO A 217 -1.46 8.39 9.80
N GLY A 218 -2.19 8.30 10.92
CA GLY A 218 -2.16 7.12 11.81
C GLY A 218 -2.69 5.82 11.19
N HIS A 219 -3.59 5.89 10.21
CA HIS A 219 -4.00 4.69 9.44
C HIS A 219 -3.07 4.44 8.26
N LEU A 220 -2.63 5.51 7.58
CA LEU A 220 -1.71 5.41 6.45
C LEU A 220 -0.39 4.75 6.84
N ILE A 221 0.16 5.09 8.01
CA ILE A 221 1.42 4.48 8.49
C ILE A 221 1.27 2.96 8.64
N LYS A 222 0.12 2.46 9.12
CA LYS A 222 -0.14 1.01 9.22
C LYS A 222 -0.13 0.35 7.85
N ILE A 223 -0.72 1.00 6.84
CA ILE A 223 -0.71 0.52 5.44
C ILE A 223 0.74 0.47 4.92
N LEU A 224 1.51 1.54 5.08
CA LEU A 224 2.90 1.60 4.58
C LEU A 224 3.82 0.61 5.30
N ILE A 225 3.66 0.42 6.61
CA ILE A 225 4.37 -0.63 7.37
C ILE A 225 4.01 -2.00 6.82
N THR A 226 2.73 -2.27 6.53
CA THR A 226 2.31 -3.54 5.92
C THR A 226 3.05 -3.76 4.58
N PHE A 227 3.21 -2.73 3.74
CA PHE A 227 4.00 -2.85 2.51
C PHE A 227 5.46 -3.20 2.80
N LYS A 228 6.06 -2.57 3.82
CA LYS A 228 7.44 -2.84 4.23
C LYS A 228 7.61 -4.28 4.71
N ASP A 229 6.68 -4.77 5.53
CA ASP A 229 6.72 -6.15 6.05
C ASP A 229 6.68 -7.19 4.92
N PHE A 230 5.93 -6.92 3.84
CA PHE A 230 5.95 -7.76 2.63
C PHE A 230 7.29 -7.70 1.88
N LEU A 231 7.93 -6.53 1.79
CA LEU A 231 9.23 -6.38 1.13
C LEU A 231 10.39 -6.95 1.96
N ASP A 232 10.21 -7.04 3.28
CA ASP A 232 11.15 -7.66 4.22
C ASP A 232 10.97 -9.18 4.33
N ALA A 233 9.90 -9.73 3.75
CA ALA A 233 9.68 -11.16 3.77
C ALA A 233 10.86 -11.87 3.09
N ARG A 234 11.35 -12.95 3.72
CA ARG A 234 12.51 -13.72 3.23
C ARG A 234 12.33 -14.25 1.81
N GLU A 235 11.09 -14.48 1.39
CA GLU A 235 10.71 -14.89 0.04
C GLU A 235 10.83 -13.77 -1.01
N VAL A 236 11.06 -12.52 -0.59
CA VAL A 236 11.26 -11.36 -1.45
C VAL A 236 12.72 -10.92 -1.41
N CYS A 237 13.30 -10.74 -0.21
CA CYS A 237 14.68 -10.31 -0.02
C CYS A 237 15.33 -11.07 1.15
N VAL A 238 16.54 -11.58 0.93
CA VAL A 238 17.30 -12.32 1.94
C VAL A 238 18.32 -11.45 2.65
N ASP A 239 19.02 -10.58 1.90
CA ASP A 239 19.98 -9.64 2.45
C ASP A 239 19.86 -8.28 1.76
N LEU A 240 19.64 -7.23 2.54
CA LEU A 240 19.35 -5.90 2.03
C LEU A 240 20.67 -5.10 1.90
N ASP A 241 21.02 -4.69 0.69
CA ASP A 241 22.15 -3.78 0.47
C ASP A 241 21.83 -2.37 0.99
N ARG A 242 22.35 -2.10 2.18
CA ARG A 242 22.18 -0.83 2.89
C ARG A 242 22.91 0.32 2.21
N THR A 243 23.99 0.04 1.48
CA THR A 243 24.80 1.05 0.81
C THR A 243 24.04 1.60 -0.39
N LEU A 244 23.53 0.70 -1.23
CA LEU A 244 22.69 1.02 -2.37
C LEU A 244 21.41 1.74 -1.94
N LEU A 245 20.77 1.27 -0.87
CA LEU A 245 19.59 1.92 -0.30
C LEU A 245 19.87 3.38 0.11
N LYS A 246 20.97 3.61 0.82
CA LYS A 246 21.37 4.97 1.23
C LYS A 246 21.72 5.86 0.04
N GLU A 247 22.29 5.30 -1.01
CA GLU A 247 22.57 6.04 -2.24
C GLU A 247 21.29 6.50 -2.94
N ARG A 248 20.32 5.61 -3.10
CA ARG A 248 18.99 5.96 -3.64
C ARG A 248 18.30 7.04 -2.81
N GLN A 249 18.34 6.95 -1.48
CA GLN A 249 17.78 7.99 -0.60
C GLN A 249 18.52 9.33 -0.72
N ARG A 250 19.86 9.33 -0.78
CA ARG A 250 20.65 10.55 -0.99
C ARG A 250 20.24 11.30 -2.23
N GLU A 251 20.04 10.56 -3.32
CA GLU A 251 19.67 11.16 -4.59
C GLU A 251 18.28 11.81 -4.54
N ILE A 252 17.29 11.14 -3.94
CA ILE A 252 15.94 11.71 -3.73
C ILE A 252 16.04 13.01 -2.90
N ILE A 253 16.79 12.97 -1.79
CA ILE A 253 16.98 14.13 -0.91
C ILE A 253 17.66 15.27 -1.65
N ARG A 254 18.74 14.99 -2.37
CA ARG A 254 19.52 15.98 -3.13
C ARG A 254 18.65 16.71 -4.15
N ARG A 255 17.82 15.98 -4.92
CA ARG A 255 16.89 16.59 -5.89
C ARG A 255 15.86 17.49 -5.20
N ALA A 256 15.26 17.01 -4.11
CA ALA A 256 14.28 17.78 -3.37
C ALA A 256 14.88 19.05 -2.74
N THR A 257 16.06 18.97 -2.15
CA THR A 257 16.78 20.13 -1.62
C THR A 257 17.13 21.13 -2.73
N ALA A 258 17.55 20.66 -3.90
CA ALA A 258 17.82 21.54 -5.05
C ALA A 258 16.55 22.28 -5.52
N ARG A 259 15.39 21.60 -5.61
CA ARG A 259 14.11 22.25 -5.93
C ARG A 259 13.72 23.29 -4.88
N MET A 260 13.88 22.94 -3.61
CA MET A 260 13.58 23.83 -2.49
C MET A 260 14.46 25.09 -2.47
N ALA A 261 15.73 24.97 -2.87
CA ALA A 261 16.62 26.12 -2.99
C ALA A 261 16.12 27.14 -4.04
N ILE A 262 15.35 26.69 -5.05
CA ILE A 262 14.76 27.54 -6.08
C ILE A 262 13.44 28.17 -5.60
N THR A 263 12.57 27.38 -4.98
CA THR A 263 11.23 27.84 -4.56
C THR A 263 11.23 28.61 -3.23
N GLY A 264 12.28 28.41 -2.42
CA GLY A 264 12.41 28.95 -1.08
C GLY A 264 11.60 28.16 -0.03
N PHE A 265 12.02 28.26 1.23
CA PHE A 265 11.32 27.69 2.37
C PHE A 265 10.71 28.82 3.22
N SER A 266 9.48 28.61 3.71
CA SER A 266 8.81 29.50 4.65
C SER A 266 8.11 28.71 5.73
N THR A 267 8.30 29.10 6.98
CA THR A 267 7.64 28.53 8.15
C THR A 267 6.22 29.07 8.38
N HIS A 268 5.80 30.07 7.59
CA HIS A 268 4.49 30.69 7.71
C HIS A 268 3.46 29.90 6.92
N ASP A 269 2.86 28.90 7.56
CA ASP A 269 1.72 28.15 7.03
C ASP A 269 0.43 28.45 7.81
N LEU A 270 -0.72 28.18 7.20
CA LEU A 270 -2.03 28.57 7.75
C LEU A 270 -2.41 27.84 9.04
N VAL A 271 -1.86 26.64 9.25
CA VAL A 271 -2.24 25.76 10.37
C VAL A 271 -1.13 25.64 11.41
N GLY A 272 0.05 26.22 11.17
CA GLY A 272 1.22 26.17 12.05
C GLY A 272 2.02 24.87 11.98
N TYR A 273 1.77 24.03 10.97
CA TYR A 273 2.41 22.72 10.81
C TYR A 273 3.92 22.81 10.58
N ARG A 274 4.38 23.80 9.81
CA ARG A 274 5.81 23.92 9.48
C ARG A 274 6.61 24.34 10.70
N THR A 275 6.09 25.29 11.47
CA THR A 275 6.68 25.70 12.75
C THR A 275 6.68 24.54 13.76
N PHE A 276 5.58 23.78 13.82
CA PHE A 276 5.47 22.58 14.64
C PHE A 276 6.55 21.54 14.28
N THR A 277 6.74 21.28 12.99
CA THR A 277 7.70 20.28 12.50
C THR A 277 9.14 20.69 12.79
N VAL A 278 9.47 21.97 12.54
CA VAL A 278 10.81 22.52 12.88
C VAL A 278 11.10 22.33 14.37
N ARG A 279 10.11 22.56 15.25
CA ARG A 279 10.27 22.33 16.69
C ARG A 279 10.55 20.87 17.03
N ILE A 280 9.77 19.93 16.48
CA ILE A 280 9.99 18.49 16.71
C ILE A 280 11.38 18.08 16.24
N VAL A 281 11.74 18.43 15.01
CA VAL A 281 13.00 17.99 14.40
C VAL A 281 14.21 18.66 15.07
N SER A 282 14.04 19.81 15.72
CA SER A 282 15.12 20.44 16.49
C SER A 282 15.31 19.84 17.88
N ASP A 283 14.37 19.02 18.36
CA ASP A 283 14.43 18.36 19.66
C ASP A 283 14.92 16.90 19.51
N ASP A 284 16.19 16.68 19.81
CA ASP A 284 16.82 15.35 19.78
C ASP A 284 16.17 14.34 20.73
N THR A 285 15.46 14.80 21.75
CA THR A 285 14.78 13.94 22.73
C THR A 285 13.40 13.48 22.27
N HIS A 286 12.84 14.11 21.23
CA HIS A 286 11.52 13.75 20.73
C HIS A 286 11.52 12.31 20.18
N PRO A 287 10.49 11.48 20.45
CA PRO A 287 10.45 10.08 20.03
C PRO A 287 10.70 9.86 18.53
N PHE A 288 10.16 10.75 17.70
CA PHE A 288 10.45 10.78 16.25
C PHE A 288 11.95 10.87 15.95
N CYS A 289 12.67 11.81 16.56
CA CYS A 289 14.10 12.01 16.33
C CYS A 289 14.93 10.85 16.87
N GLN A 290 14.61 10.35 18.06
CA GLN A 290 15.31 9.19 18.64
C GLN A 290 15.20 7.95 17.73
N LYS A 291 14.01 7.70 17.18
CA LYS A 291 13.77 6.59 16.23
C LYS A 291 14.56 6.77 14.94
N TRP A 292 14.45 7.93 14.29
CA TRP A 292 14.92 8.12 12.92
C TRP A 292 16.35 8.67 12.79
N ARG A 293 16.97 9.21 13.85
CA ARG A 293 18.39 9.64 13.88
C ARG A 293 19.34 8.57 14.40
N GLY A 294 18.89 7.68 15.29
CA GLY A 294 19.78 6.76 16.02
C GLY A 294 19.46 5.27 15.88
N LEU A 295 18.22 4.89 15.58
CA LEU A 295 17.77 3.49 15.66
C LEU A 295 17.44 2.87 14.30
N ALA A 296 16.98 3.66 13.33
CA ALA A 296 16.66 3.18 11.98
C ALA A 296 17.87 3.35 11.02
N TYR A 297 18.78 2.38 10.99
CA TYR A 297 19.98 2.38 10.12
C TYR A 297 19.69 2.43 8.60
N LEU A 298 18.41 2.27 8.22
CA LEU A 298 17.91 2.25 6.85
C LEU A 298 17.43 3.61 6.34
N TYR A 299 17.29 4.62 7.21
CA TYR A 299 16.76 5.92 6.83
C TYR A 299 17.82 7.01 6.91
N GLN A 300 17.93 7.77 5.83
CA GLN A 300 18.71 8.99 5.78
C GLN A 300 17.79 10.18 5.99
N MET A 301 17.84 10.75 7.19
CA MET A 301 17.00 11.89 7.53
C MET A 301 17.43 13.14 6.73
N PRO A 302 16.51 13.78 5.97
CA PRO A 302 16.78 15.03 5.26
C PRO A 302 17.01 16.21 6.23
N GLY A 303 17.45 17.34 5.68
CA GLY A 303 17.42 18.61 6.41
C GLY A 303 16.00 19.00 6.84
N VAL A 304 15.88 19.75 7.94
CA VAL A 304 14.58 20.06 8.59
C VAL A 304 13.56 20.67 7.63
N GLU A 305 13.98 21.56 6.73
CA GLU A 305 13.12 22.22 5.76
C GLU A 305 12.55 21.23 4.74
N THR A 306 13.41 20.38 4.18
CA THR A 306 13.01 19.32 3.23
C THR A 306 12.07 18.31 3.89
N LEU A 307 12.38 17.88 5.11
CA LEU A 307 11.55 16.97 5.87
C LEU A 307 10.17 17.58 6.21
N THR A 308 10.14 18.88 6.51
CA THR A 308 8.89 19.61 6.75
C THR A 308 8.00 19.61 5.50
N LEU A 309 8.54 19.95 4.34
CA LEU A 309 7.78 19.92 3.07
C LEU A 309 7.34 18.51 2.69
N PHE A 310 8.19 17.51 2.93
CA PHE A 310 7.87 16.12 2.65
C PHE A 310 6.73 15.58 3.50
N SER A 311 6.63 15.97 4.77
CA SER A 311 5.57 15.48 5.67
C SER A 311 4.26 16.25 5.52
N GLU A 312 4.31 17.54 5.17
CA GLU A 312 3.14 18.44 5.04
C GLU A 312 2.08 17.92 4.05
N LYS A 313 2.49 17.19 3.01
CA LYS A 313 1.57 16.63 2.00
C LYS A 313 0.53 15.67 2.58
N TYR A 314 0.81 15.05 3.73
CA TYR A 314 -0.09 14.10 4.40
C TYR A 314 -1.16 14.73 5.28
N LEU A 315 -1.22 16.07 5.35
CA LEU A 315 -2.34 16.80 5.96
C LEU A 315 -3.61 16.78 5.11
N THR A 316 -3.52 16.38 3.83
CA THR A 316 -4.70 16.30 2.96
C THR A 316 -5.53 15.07 3.27
N ILE A 317 -6.83 15.27 3.34
CA ILE A 317 -7.85 14.21 3.44
C ILE A 317 -8.57 13.97 2.12
N MET A 318 -8.44 14.91 1.18
CA MET A 318 -9.01 14.79 -0.15
C MET A 318 -7.94 14.34 -1.15
N PRO A 319 -8.27 13.41 -2.06
CA PRO A 319 -7.39 13.06 -3.17
C PRO A 319 -7.05 14.31 -4.00
N LYS A 320 -5.75 14.59 -4.15
CA LYS A 320 -5.27 15.69 -5.01
C LYS A 320 -5.28 15.31 -6.49
N VAL A 321 -5.06 14.03 -6.79
CA VAL A 321 -5.29 13.47 -8.12
C VAL A 321 -6.72 12.95 -8.16
N MET A 322 -7.64 13.82 -8.61
CA MET A 322 -8.93 13.38 -9.15
C MET A 322 -8.68 13.08 -10.62
N PHE A 323 -8.57 11.80 -10.99
CA PHE A 323 -8.14 11.43 -12.33
C PHE A 323 -9.13 11.95 -13.40
N THR A 324 -8.67 12.92 -14.20
CA THR A 324 -9.30 13.37 -15.46
C THR A 324 -8.41 13.08 -16.68
N GLY A 325 -7.26 12.40 -16.50
CA GLY A 325 -6.23 12.25 -17.53
C GLY A 325 -6.07 10.83 -18.09
N GLY A 326 -6.80 10.51 -19.17
CA GLY A 326 -6.25 9.68 -20.25
C GLY A 326 -6.55 8.18 -20.29
N TYR A 327 -7.24 7.61 -19.31
CA TYR A 327 -7.85 6.28 -19.47
C TYR A 327 -9.30 6.39 -19.05
N PRO A 328 -10.29 6.12 -19.93
CA PRO A 328 -11.64 6.01 -19.44
C PRO A 328 -11.58 4.94 -18.36
N MET A 329 -11.99 5.29 -17.13
CA MET A 329 -12.53 4.29 -16.23
C MET A 329 -13.51 3.53 -17.11
N THR A 330 -13.15 2.30 -17.45
CA THR A 330 -13.89 1.43 -18.36
C THR A 330 -15.36 1.67 -18.06
N ASP A 331 -16.15 2.26 -18.97
CA ASP A 331 -17.51 2.75 -18.67
C ASP A 331 -18.18 1.73 -17.78
N LEU A 332 -18.15 2.00 -16.47
CA LEU A 332 -18.32 0.90 -15.55
C LEU A 332 -19.77 0.50 -15.72
N PRO A 333 -20.07 -0.81 -15.83
CA PRO A 333 -21.40 -1.28 -16.23
C PRO A 333 -22.39 -1.15 -15.07
N PHE A 334 -22.46 0.03 -14.46
CA PHE A 334 -23.42 0.45 -13.48
C PHE A 334 -24.80 0.48 -14.10
N THR A 335 -25.77 0.10 -13.30
CA THR A 335 -27.15 0.07 -13.70
C THR A 335 -27.70 1.49 -13.69
N ASN A 336 -28.22 1.94 -14.82
CA ASN A 336 -28.92 3.22 -14.88
C ASN A 336 -30.26 3.09 -14.11
N ARG A 337 -30.36 3.73 -12.95
CA ARG A 337 -31.58 3.72 -12.11
C ARG A 337 -32.81 4.22 -12.87
N ASN A 338 -32.64 5.17 -13.79
CA ASN A 338 -33.74 5.74 -14.57
C ASN A 338 -34.27 4.77 -15.65
N ALA A 339 -33.54 3.70 -15.95
CA ALA A 339 -33.97 2.66 -16.88
C ALA A 339 -34.76 1.53 -16.22
N ILE A 340 -34.82 1.49 -14.88
CA ILE A 340 -35.57 0.48 -14.13
C ILE A 340 -36.99 1.00 -13.85
N ALA A 341 -38.00 0.15 -14.06
CA ALA A 341 -39.37 0.49 -13.70
C ALA A 341 -39.50 0.82 -12.20
N PRO A 342 -40.16 1.91 -11.80
CA PRO A 342 -40.19 2.36 -10.40
C PRO A 342 -40.72 1.31 -9.41
N ASP A 343 -41.72 0.52 -9.82
CA ASP A 343 -42.32 -0.54 -9.02
C ASP A 343 -41.36 -1.71 -8.76
N VAL A 344 -40.51 -2.03 -9.73
CA VAL A 344 -39.45 -3.04 -9.59
C VAL A 344 -38.39 -2.54 -8.62
N TRP A 345 -37.97 -1.28 -8.75
CA TRP A 345 -36.97 -0.69 -7.85
C TRP A 345 -37.47 -0.60 -6.41
N GLU A 346 -38.73 -0.20 -6.20
CA GLU A 346 -39.34 -0.13 -4.87
C GLU A 346 -39.38 -1.52 -4.19
N ARG A 347 -39.72 -2.58 -4.93
CA ARG A 347 -39.67 -3.95 -4.40
C ARG A 347 -38.26 -4.35 -3.96
N GLU A 348 -37.25 -4.00 -4.76
CA GLU A 348 -35.85 -4.25 -4.41
C GLU A 348 -35.43 -3.46 -3.15
N THR A 349 -35.83 -2.19 -3.04
CA THR A 349 -35.57 -1.37 -1.84
C THR A 349 -36.21 -1.98 -0.59
N ILE A 350 -37.43 -2.53 -0.69
CA ILE A 350 -38.09 -3.23 0.43
C ILE A 350 -37.28 -4.47 0.84
N LEU A 351 -36.79 -5.26 -0.12
CA LEU A 351 -35.95 -6.43 0.16
C LEU A 351 -34.62 -6.04 0.80
N ASP A 352 -34.02 -4.94 0.35
CA ASP A 352 -32.78 -4.42 0.93
C ASP A 352 -32.98 -3.96 2.38
N ASN A 353 -34.08 -3.27 2.67
CA ASN A 353 -34.43 -2.86 4.04
C ASN A 353 -34.68 -4.08 4.96
N ARG A 354 -35.34 -5.12 4.45
CA ARG A 354 -35.51 -6.39 5.18
C ARG A 354 -34.16 -7.06 5.46
N THR A 355 -33.28 -7.07 4.47
CA THR A 355 -31.93 -7.66 4.59
C THR A 355 -31.07 -6.88 5.59
N ALA A 356 -31.10 -5.55 5.58
CA ALA A 356 -30.45 -4.72 6.60
C ALA A 356 -31.04 -4.95 7.99
N THR A 357 -32.36 -5.10 8.11
CA THR A 357 -33.01 -5.39 9.40
C THR A 357 -32.53 -6.74 9.94
N LEU A 358 -32.48 -7.77 9.09
CA LEU A 358 -31.91 -9.06 9.46
C LEU A 358 -30.45 -8.93 9.90
N ALA A 359 -29.63 -8.21 9.13
CA ALA A 359 -28.23 -7.98 9.46
C ALA A 359 -28.08 -7.34 10.86
N LYS A 360 -28.88 -6.31 11.16
CA LYS A 360 -28.90 -5.64 12.46
C LYS A 360 -29.29 -6.59 13.60
N LEU A 361 -30.30 -7.43 13.40
CA LEU A 361 -30.74 -8.43 14.40
C LEU A 361 -29.68 -9.50 14.65
N GLU A 362 -28.92 -9.89 13.62
CA GLU A 362 -27.84 -10.88 13.72
C GLU A 362 -26.49 -10.27 14.14
N SER A 363 -26.42 -8.96 14.40
CA SER A 363 -25.17 -8.24 14.66
C SER A 363 -24.13 -8.42 13.53
N LYS A 364 -24.62 -8.47 12.28
CA LYS A 364 -23.82 -8.55 11.04
C LYS A 364 -24.02 -7.29 10.21
N THR A 365 -23.20 -7.14 9.17
CA THR A 365 -23.40 -6.07 8.17
C THR A 365 -24.22 -6.56 6.98
N ILE A 366 -24.89 -5.65 6.28
CA ILE A 366 -25.68 -6.01 5.08
C ILE A 366 -24.81 -6.70 4.02
N GLY A 367 -23.54 -6.31 3.92
CA GLY A 367 -22.61 -6.91 2.98
C GLY A 367 -22.25 -8.36 3.33
N ASP A 368 -22.14 -8.70 4.62
CA ASP A 368 -21.91 -10.08 5.07
C ASP A 368 -23.10 -10.97 4.77
N ILE A 369 -24.33 -10.50 4.99
CA ILE A 369 -25.56 -11.23 4.64
C ILE A 369 -25.64 -11.46 3.13
N ARG A 370 -25.39 -10.43 2.31
CA ARG A 370 -25.42 -10.54 0.84
C ARG A 370 -24.37 -11.51 0.27
N ARG A 371 -23.24 -11.72 0.97
CA ARG A 371 -22.21 -12.70 0.59
C ARG A 371 -22.60 -14.14 0.94
N GLN A 372 -23.46 -14.33 1.92
CA GLN A 372 -24.02 -15.63 2.30
C GLN A 372 -25.26 -15.96 1.45
N ASP A 373 -25.93 -14.94 0.92
CA ASP A 373 -27.09 -15.08 0.06
C ASP A 373 -26.70 -15.57 -1.35
N THR A 374 -27.18 -16.76 -1.72
CA THR A 374 -26.94 -17.37 -3.04
C THR A 374 -27.97 -16.97 -4.09
N ARG A 375 -29.02 -16.22 -3.74
CA ARG A 375 -30.11 -15.86 -4.66
C ARG A 375 -29.67 -14.93 -5.77
N ARG A 376 -28.65 -14.11 -5.53
CA ARG A 376 -28.20 -13.06 -6.44
C ARG A 376 -26.67 -13.00 -6.49
N ARG A 377 -26.11 -12.70 -7.66
CA ARG A 377 -24.66 -12.56 -7.79
C ARG A 377 -24.22 -11.23 -7.17
N LEU A 378 -23.11 -11.28 -6.44
CA LEU A 378 -22.52 -10.10 -5.78
C LEU A 378 -22.28 -8.92 -6.73
N ILE A 379 -21.82 -9.19 -7.95
CA ILE A 379 -21.57 -8.13 -8.94
C ILE A 379 -22.83 -7.34 -9.30
N ASP A 380 -24.01 -7.97 -9.24
CA ASP A 380 -25.26 -7.31 -9.62
C ASP A 380 -25.64 -6.26 -8.56
N TYR A 381 -25.39 -6.54 -7.26
CA TYR A 381 -25.54 -5.53 -6.20
C TYR A 381 -24.59 -4.35 -6.43
N VAL A 382 -23.34 -4.63 -6.78
CA VAL A 382 -22.31 -3.60 -6.97
C VAL A 382 -22.66 -2.67 -8.11
N LYS A 383 -23.19 -3.20 -9.22
CA LYS A 383 -23.68 -2.41 -10.37
C LYS A 383 -24.81 -1.46 -10.01
N GLU A 384 -25.60 -1.79 -8.98
CA GLU A 384 -26.67 -0.94 -8.44
C GLU A 384 -26.18 -0.02 -7.30
N HIS A 385 -24.86 0.13 -7.11
CA HIS A 385 -24.25 0.84 -5.98
C HIS A 385 -24.62 0.28 -4.60
N LYS A 386 -25.05 -0.98 -4.51
CA LYS A 386 -25.41 -1.62 -3.24
C LYS A 386 -24.18 -2.21 -2.56
N CYS A 387 -24.09 -2.02 -1.25
CA CYS A 387 -22.95 -2.46 -0.45
C CYS A 387 -22.82 -4.00 -0.40
N ILE A 388 -21.63 -4.51 -0.71
CA ILE A 388 -21.25 -5.90 -0.44
C ILE A 388 -20.01 -5.99 0.45
N CYS A 389 -19.57 -4.89 1.07
CA CYS A 389 -18.33 -4.87 1.85
C CYS A 389 -18.41 -5.79 3.06
N ARG A 390 -17.26 -6.36 3.47
CA ARG A 390 -17.15 -7.09 4.74
C ARG A 390 -17.29 -6.13 5.92
N SER A 391 -17.58 -6.65 7.10
CA SER A 391 -17.58 -5.89 8.36
C SER A 391 -16.28 -5.11 8.64
N SER A 392 -15.15 -5.57 8.09
CA SER A 392 -13.87 -4.86 8.25
C SER A 392 -13.76 -3.55 7.46
N CYS A 393 -14.69 -3.27 6.56
CA CYS A 393 -14.74 -2.03 5.78
C CYS A 393 -15.44 -0.91 6.55
N LYS A 394 -14.90 0.31 6.49
CA LYS A 394 -15.45 1.54 7.09
C LYS A 394 -16.91 1.81 6.71
N CYS A 395 -17.27 1.58 5.44
CA CYS A 395 -18.64 1.86 4.97
C CYS A 395 -19.68 0.84 5.44
N SER A 396 -19.27 -0.27 6.06
CA SER A 396 -20.15 -1.41 6.30
C SER A 396 -21.29 -1.07 7.28
N ALA A 397 -21.00 -0.30 8.33
CA ALA A 397 -21.99 0.19 9.29
C ALA A 397 -22.96 1.18 8.63
N ASP A 398 -22.44 2.21 7.97
CA ASP A 398 -23.25 3.25 7.33
C ASP A 398 -24.20 2.67 6.28
N CYS A 399 -23.69 1.81 5.40
CA CYS A 399 -24.52 1.13 4.39
C CYS A 399 -25.51 0.12 4.97
N THR A 400 -25.31 -0.35 6.21
CA THR A 400 -26.29 -1.20 6.91
C THR A 400 -27.38 -0.33 7.54
N MET A 401 -27.04 0.88 7.97
CA MET A 401 -27.98 1.83 8.56
C MET A 401 -28.86 2.49 7.50
N ASP A 402 -28.28 2.90 6.38
CA ASP A 402 -28.96 3.47 5.21
C ASP A 402 -28.64 2.63 3.96
N VAL A 403 -29.61 1.81 3.54
CA VAL A 403 -29.45 0.89 2.40
C VAL A 403 -29.63 1.55 1.05
N GLU A 404 -30.24 2.74 1.02
CA GLU A 404 -30.48 3.49 -0.21
C GLU A 404 -29.29 4.39 -0.55
N GLN A 405 -28.44 4.71 0.43
CA GLN A 405 -27.19 5.40 0.20
C GLN A 405 -26.26 4.58 -0.73
N PRO A 406 -25.78 5.18 -1.84
CA PRO A 406 -24.81 4.54 -2.71
C PRO A 406 -23.55 4.16 -1.92
N CYS A 407 -23.14 2.91 -2.06
CA CYS A 407 -21.94 2.43 -1.39
C CYS A 407 -20.70 3.08 -2.02
N PRO A 408 -19.83 3.74 -1.22
CA PRO A 408 -18.63 4.41 -1.73
C PRO A 408 -17.60 3.44 -2.30
N CYS A 409 -17.78 2.15 -2.01
CA CYS A 409 -16.89 1.06 -2.35
C CYS A 409 -17.25 0.38 -3.68
N SER A 410 -18.40 0.71 -4.28
CA SER A 410 -18.92 -0.02 -5.44
C SER A 410 -18.03 0.09 -6.66
N GLU A 411 -17.44 1.25 -6.91
CA GLU A 411 -16.55 1.48 -8.05
C GLU A 411 -15.32 0.58 -8.02
N ARG A 412 -14.50 0.66 -6.96
CA ARG A 412 -13.32 -0.20 -6.83
C ARG A 412 -13.65 -1.69 -6.79
N ILE A 413 -14.77 -2.11 -6.19
CA ILE A 413 -15.18 -3.53 -6.21
C ILE A 413 -15.53 -3.94 -7.64
N LEU A 414 -16.22 -3.09 -8.41
CA LEU A 414 -16.58 -3.41 -9.78
C LEU A 414 -15.33 -3.52 -10.66
N CYS A 415 -14.38 -2.59 -10.51
CA CYS A 415 -13.06 -2.66 -11.16
C CYS A 415 -12.35 -3.99 -10.87
N ILE A 416 -12.24 -4.38 -9.59
CA ILE A 416 -11.61 -5.65 -9.19
C ILE A 416 -12.36 -6.86 -9.78
N ALA A 417 -13.70 -6.87 -9.67
CA ALA A 417 -14.52 -7.98 -10.16
C ALA A 417 -14.44 -8.15 -11.69
N LEU A 418 -14.32 -7.05 -12.44
CA LEU A 418 -14.13 -7.08 -13.89
C LEU A 418 -12.73 -7.59 -14.26
N ALA A 419 -11.68 -7.15 -13.55
CA ALA A 419 -10.32 -7.66 -13.75
C ALA A 419 -10.23 -9.18 -13.52
N GLN A 420 -10.84 -9.68 -12.45
CA GLN A 420 -10.88 -11.13 -12.15
C GLN A 420 -11.60 -11.94 -13.22
N ARG A 421 -12.69 -11.43 -13.79
CA ARG A 421 -13.49 -12.15 -14.79
C ARG A 421 -12.85 -12.17 -16.18
N ARG A 422 -11.88 -11.29 -16.43
CA ARG A 422 -11.20 -11.20 -17.72
C ARG A 422 -10.30 -12.42 -17.93
N ARG A 423 -10.45 -13.09 -19.08
CA ARG A 423 -9.72 -14.33 -19.42
C ARG A 423 -8.33 -14.14 -20.05
N GLY A 424 -7.92 -12.90 -20.33
CA GLY A 424 -6.64 -12.59 -20.98
C GLY A 424 -6.21 -11.14 -20.76
N ALA A 425 -5.20 -10.66 -21.47
CA ALA A 425 -4.70 -9.29 -21.33
C ALA A 425 -5.77 -8.22 -21.63
N GLY A 426 -6.69 -8.49 -22.56
CA GLY A 426 -7.67 -7.50 -23.02
C GLY A 426 -7.05 -6.47 -23.96
N GLU A 427 -7.81 -5.43 -24.31
CA GLU A 427 -7.40 -4.42 -25.30
C GLU A 427 -6.53 -3.29 -24.72
N GLN A 428 -6.57 -3.08 -23.40
CA GLN A 428 -5.77 -2.05 -22.74
C GLN A 428 -4.34 -2.54 -22.49
N ASP A 429 -3.37 -1.64 -22.64
CA ASP A 429 -1.97 -1.89 -22.30
C ASP A 429 -1.78 -2.33 -20.84
N PHE A 430 -0.72 -3.09 -20.58
CA PHE A 430 -0.43 -3.71 -19.28
C PHE A 430 -0.32 -2.68 -18.14
N GLY A 431 0.48 -1.63 -18.32
CA GLY A 431 0.74 -0.61 -17.29
C GLY A 431 -0.51 0.14 -16.80
N PRO A 432 -1.32 0.73 -17.71
CA PRO A 432 -2.59 1.38 -17.36
C PRO A 432 -3.61 0.46 -16.71
N ARG A 433 -3.70 -0.79 -17.20
CA ARG A 433 -4.58 -1.82 -16.66
C ARG A 433 -4.22 -2.17 -15.22
N CYS A 434 -2.93 -2.40 -14.95
CA CYS A 434 -2.41 -2.60 -13.60
C CYS A 434 -2.54 -1.33 -12.74
N GLY A 435 -2.41 -0.15 -13.34
CA GLY A 435 -2.63 1.12 -12.67
C GLY A 435 -4.06 1.27 -12.14
N SER A 436 -5.07 1.03 -12.99
CA SER A 436 -6.48 1.10 -12.59
C SER A 436 -6.80 0.12 -11.46
N LEU A 437 -6.22 -1.08 -11.52
CA LEU A 437 -6.37 -2.11 -10.49
C LEU A 437 -5.66 -1.71 -9.18
N ALA A 438 -4.43 -1.22 -9.25
CA ALA A 438 -3.66 -0.77 -8.09
C ALA A 438 -4.35 0.40 -7.36
N ARG A 439 -4.98 1.32 -8.09
CA ARG A 439 -5.85 2.35 -7.51
C ARG A 439 -6.98 1.74 -6.68
N ALA A 440 -7.76 0.85 -7.30
CA ALA A 440 -8.89 0.19 -6.64
C ALA A 440 -8.45 -0.60 -5.38
N LEU A 441 -7.25 -1.18 -5.40
CA LEU A 441 -6.66 -1.91 -4.28
C LEU A 441 -6.20 -0.98 -3.16
N PHE A 442 -5.58 0.16 -3.49
CA PHE A 442 -5.25 1.19 -2.50
C PHE A 442 -6.51 1.75 -1.83
N GLU A 443 -7.56 2.06 -2.60
CA GLU A 443 -8.86 2.46 -2.05
C GLU A 443 -9.45 1.36 -1.15
N GLY A 444 -9.20 0.08 -1.46
CA GLY A 444 -9.53 -1.06 -0.59
C GLY A 444 -8.84 -0.97 0.78
N LEU A 445 -7.52 -0.82 0.80
CA LEU A 445 -6.71 -0.67 2.02
C LEU A 445 -7.11 0.58 2.83
N ALA A 446 -7.37 1.69 2.14
CA ALA A 446 -7.84 2.92 2.75
C ALA A 446 -9.21 2.76 3.44
N MET A 447 -10.07 1.91 2.89
CA MET A 447 -11.40 1.63 3.44
C MET A 447 -11.42 0.57 4.54
N VAL A 448 -10.31 -0.06 4.88
CA VAL A 448 -10.22 -0.92 6.08
C VAL A 448 -10.39 -0.05 7.33
N SER A 449 -11.23 -0.49 8.27
CA SER A 449 -11.51 0.23 9.52
C SER A 449 -10.26 0.38 10.39
N ARG A 450 -10.25 1.35 11.30
CA ARG A 450 -9.11 1.59 12.21
C ARG A 450 -9.04 0.57 13.33
N ASP A 451 -10.21 0.11 13.76
CA ASP A 451 -10.41 -0.72 14.93
C ASP A 451 -10.34 -2.22 14.62
N VAL A 452 -10.11 -2.57 13.36
CA VAL A 452 -9.90 -3.97 12.99
C VAL A 452 -8.45 -4.36 13.13
N ALA A 453 -8.24 -5.64 13.41
CA ALA A 453 -6.92 -6.19 13.61
C ALA A 453 -6.06 -6.07 12.33
N HIS A 454 -4.75 -5.95 12.54
CA HIS A 454 -3.77 -5.74 11.47
C HIS A 454 -3.82 -6.82 10.37
N TYR A 455 -4.21 -8.05 10.70
CA TYR A 455 -4.33 -9.14 9.73
C TYR A 455 -5.33 -8.83 8.60
N GLU A 456 -6.30 -7.93 8.79
CA GLU A 456 -7.23 -7.52 7.72
C GLU A 456 -6.50 -6.72 6.63
N LEU A 457 -5.53 -5.87 6.98
CA LEU A 457 -4.67 -5.17 6.00
C LEU A 457 -3.81 -6.17 5.24
N VAL A 458 -3.21 -7.12 5.96
CA VAL A 458 -2.42 -8.21 5.37
C VAL A 458 -3.27 -9.05 4.40
N ALA A 459 -4.51 -9.39 4.77
CA ALA A 459 -5.42 -10.14 3.92
C ALA A 459 -5.81 -9.38 2.65
N GLN A 460 -6.09 -8.07 2.75
CA GLN A 460 -6.34 -7.21 1.59
C GLN A 460 -5.13 -7.14 0.67
N LEU A 461 -3.92 -7.06 1.23
CA LEU A 461 -2.69 -6.99 0.44
C LEU A 461 -2.35 -8.34 -0.23
N ASN A 462 -2.56 -9.47 0.45
CA ASN A 462 -2.45 -10.79 -0.16
C ASN A 462 -3.42 -10.96 -1.33
N HIS A 463 -4.64 -10.45 -1.20
CA HIS A 463 -5.59 -10.43 -2.31
C HIS A 463 -5.09 -9.57 -3.48
N ALA A 464 -4.47 -8.42 -3.20
CA ALA A 464 -3.84 -7.59 -4.22
C ALA A 464 -2.70 -8.32 -4.95
N MET A 465 -1.86 -9.06 -4.22
CA MET A 465 -0.78 -9.87 -4.81
C MET A 465 -1.32 -10.86 -5.83
N GLN A 466 -2.33 -11.65 -5.44
CA GLN A 466 -2.96 -12.64 -6.33
C GLN A 466 -3.50 -12.00 -7.60
N LEU A 467 -4.19 -10.86 -7.48
CA LEU A 467 -4.80 -10.18 -8.63
C LEU A 467 -3.77 -9.65 -9.62
N LEU A 468 -2.68 -9.04 -9.15
CA LEU A 468 -1.66 -8.48 -10.03
C LEU A 468 -0.76 -9.57 -10.60
N GLU A 469 -0.49 -10.64 -9.84
CA GLU A 469 0.19 -11.84 -10.35
C GLU A 469 -0.63 -12.50 -11.47
N GLU A 470 -1.95 -12.62 -11.32
CA GLU A 470 -2.85 -13.08 -12.39
C GLU A 470 -2.78 -12.17 -13.63
N GLU A 471 -2.65 -10.84 -13.46
CA GLU A 471 -2.53 -9.90 -14.58
C GLU A 471 -1.19 -10.01 -15.31
N VAL A 472 -0.09 -10.23 -14.58
CA VAL A 472 1.22 -10.56 -15.16
C VAL A 472 1.12 -11.87 -15.94
N GLY A 473 0.49 -12.89 -15.36
CA GLY A 473 0.24 -14.17 -16.03
C GLY A 473 -0.54 -14.00 -17.32
N LYS A 474 -1.67 -13.27 -17.30
CA LYS A 474 -2.51 -13.01 -18.49
C LYS A 474 -1.74 -12.29 -19.60
N GLN A 475 -0.85 -11.35 -19.23
CA GLN A 475 -0.03 -10.60 -20.19
C GLN A 475 0.97 -11.53 -20.89
N ARG A 476 1.74 -12.29 -20.11
CA ARG A 476 2.76 -13.21 -20.66
C ARG A 476 2.17 -14.33 -21.50
N HIS A 477 1.03 -14.90 -21.10
CA HIS A 477 0.34 -15.91 -21.91
C HIS A 477 -0.15 -15.34 -23.25
N ALA A 478 -0.53 -14.06 -23.30
CA ALA A 478 -0.90 -13.41 -24.55
C ALA A 478 0.32 -13.17 -25.46
N ALA A 479 1.44 -12.74 -24.89
CA ALA A 479 2.71 -12.57 -25.61
C ALA A 479 3.23 -13.90 -26.18
N ALA A 480 3.23 -14.98 -25.40
CA ALA A 480 3.64 -16.30 -25.85
C ALA A 480 2.79 -16.81 -27.04
N ARG A 481 1.47 -16.56 -27.01
CA ARG A 481 0.57 -16.88 -28.14
C ARG A 481 0.86 -16.03 -29.39
N ALA A 482 1.14 -14.75 -29.21
CA ALA A 482 1.49 -13.86 -30.33
C ALA A 482 2.81 -14.30 -31.00
N ASN A 483 3.74 -14.85 -30.23
CA ASN A 483 5.04 -15.34 -30.70
C ASN A 483 5.02 -16.80 -31.21
N GLY A 484 3.86 -17.47 -31.21
CA GLY A 484 3.71 -18.84 -31.73
C GLY A 484 4.27 -19.95 -30.82
N LEU A 485 4.46 -19.65 -29.53
CA LEU A 485 5.09 -20.55 -28.54
C LEU A 485 4.07 -21.29 -27.64
N ALA A 486 2.77 -21.21 -27.93
CA ALA A 486 1.70 -21.68 -27.03
C ALA A 486 0.67 -22.60 -27.68
#